data_AF-X1F159-F1
#
_entry.id   AF-X1F159-F1
#
_cell.length_a   1.000
_cell.length_b   1.000
_cell.length_c   1.000
_cell.angle_alpha   90.00
_cell.angle_beta   90.00
_cell.angle_gamma   90.00
#
_symmetry.space_group_name_H-M   'P 1'
#
loop_
_entity.id
_entity.type
_entity.pdbx_description
1 polymer ?
#
loop_
_entity_poly.entity_id
_entity_poly.type
_entity_poly.pdbx_seq_one_letter_code
_entity_poly.pdbx_strand_id
1 'polypeptide(L)' 'MSNKIKIAAVQMAPRLMKIRENLESILSAVRKATDNQANLIVFPECSLTGYVFSSRQEALSFAETIPGP' A
#
# COMPACT_ATOMS: atom_id res chain seq x y z
N MET A 1 -16.72 4.69 25.58
CA MET A 1 -15.86 4.49 24.39
C MET A 1 -15.48 5.85 23.85
N SER A 2 -14.23 6.05 23.42
CA SER A 2 -13.83 7.29 22.74
C SER A 2 -14.54 7.39 21.39
N ASN A 3 -15.23 8.50 21.11
CA ASN A 3 -15.88 8.76 19.83
C ASN A 3 -14.90 9.31 18.76
N LYS A 4 -13.59 9.15 18.98
CA LYS A 4 -12.53 9.64 18.08
C LYS A 4 -11.88 8.47 17.34
N ILE A 5 -11.73 8.63 16.02
CA ILE A 5 -10.99 7.72 15.15
C ILE A 5 -9.67 8.40 14.78
N LYS A 6 -8.54 7.71 14.99
CA LYS A 6 -7.22 8.14 14.52
C LYS A 6 -6.91 7.47 13.19
N ILE A 7 -6.66 8.26 12.16
CA ILE A 7 -6.39 7.78 10.80
C ILE A 7 -4.94 8.12 10.45
N ALA A 8 -4.23 7.16 9.86
CA ALA A 8 -2.92 7.37 9.25
C ALA A 8 -3.06 7.36 7.72
N ALA A 9 -2.75 8.48 7.08
CA ALA A 9 -2.59 8.56 5.64
C ALA A 9 -1.10 8.42 5.30
N VAL A 10 -0.74 7.37 4.56
CA VAL A 10 0.66 7.10 4.23
C VAL A 10 1.02 7.82 2.94
N GLN A 11 2.11 8.58 2.96
CA GLN A 11 2.79 9.05 1.76
C GLN A 11 4.04 8.20 1.53
N MET A 12 4.16 7.63 0.34
CA MET A 12 5.32 6.86 -0.08
C MET A 12 5.56 7.05 -1.57
N ALA A 13 6.71 6.59 -2.08
CA ALA A 13 7.04 6.59 -3.49
C ALA A 13 7.11 5.15 -4.02
N PRO A 14 5.96 4.54 -4.41
CA PRO A 14 5.94 3.19 -4.96
C PRO A 14 6.81 3.11 -6.22
N ARG A 15 7.64 2.07 -6.31
CA ARG A 15 8.48 1.80 -7.48
C ARG A 15 7.76 0.82 -8.41
N LEU A 16 7.63 1.19 -9.69
CA LEU A 16 6.98 0.36 -10.71
C LEU A 16 7.61 -1.04 -10.76
N MET A 17 6.79 -2.08 -10.64
CA MET A 17 7.15 -3.51 -10.67
C MET A 17 8.07 -4.00 -9.55
N LYS A 18 8.30 -3.21 -8.49
CA LYS A 18 9.14 -3.59 -7.34
C LYS A 18 8.31 -4.04 -6.14
N ILE A 19 7.48 -5.06 -6.34
CA ILE A 19 6.51 -5.56 -5.35
C ILE A 19 7.14 -5.75 -3.96
N ARG A 20 8.29 -6.43 -3.87
CA ARG A 20 8.97 -6.68 -2.59
C ARG A 20 9.42 -5.39 -1.89
N GLU A 21 10.04 -4.47 -2.62
CA GLU A 21 10.52 -3.20 -2.03
C GLU A 21 9.36 -2.33 -1.55
N ASN A 22 8.28 -2.29 -2.32
CA ASN A 22 7.06 -1.58 -1.98
C ASN A 22 6.38 -2.20 -0.76
N LEU A 23 6.30 -3.54 -0.69
CA LEU A 23 5.75 -4.26 0.46
C LEU A 23 6.52 -3.98 1.74
N GLU A 24 7.86 -3.99 1.71
CA GLU A 24 8.66 -3.63 2.89
C GLU A 24 8.38 -2.20 3.37
N SER A 25 8.18 -1.28 2.44
CA SER A 25 7.84 0.11 2.74
C SER A 25 6.43 0.23 3.34
N ILE A 26 5.45 -0.51 2.81
CA ILE A 26 4.09 -0.63 3.36
C ILE A 26 4.16 -1.17 4.79
N LEU A 27 4.86 -2.29 5.01
CA LEU A 27 4.99 -2.93 6.32
C LEU A 27 5.68 -2.01 7.34
N SER A 28 6.68 -1.24 6.93
CA SER A 28 7.29 -0.24 7.80
C SER A 28 6.32 0.88 8.18
N ALA A 29 5.47 1.33 7.25
CA ALA A 29 4.47 2.36 7.52
C ALA A 29 3.35 1.83 8.43
N VAL A 30 2.91 0.57 8.23
CA VAL A 30 1.95 -0.11 9.11
C VAL A 30 2.47 -0.13 10.54
N ARG A 31 3.70 -0.61 10.77
CA ARG A 31 4.31 -0.65 12.11
C ARG A 31 4.28 0.72 12.78
N LYS A 32 4.74 1.77 12.09
CA LYS A 32 4.73 3.16 12.61
C LYS A 32 3.32 3.66 12.94
N ALA A 33 2.33 3.37 12.10
CA ALA A 33 0.95 3.79 12.31
C ALA A 33 0.29 3.04 13.49
N THR A 34 0.58 1.74 13.63
CA THR A 34 0.14 0.92 14.76
C THR A 34 0.78 1.37 16.08
N ASP A 35 2.08 1.67 16.09
CA ASP A 35 2.76 2.26 17.26
C ASP A 35 2.13 3.60 17.66
N ASN A 36 1.56 4.31 16.69
CA ASN A 36 0.79 5.53 16.89
C ASN A 36 -0.70 5.29 17.18
N GLN A 37 -1.14 4.05 17.41
CA GLN A 37 -2.52 3.69 17.73
C GLN A 37 -3.55 4.14 16.67
N ALA A 38 -3.19 4.10 15.38
CA ALA A 38 -4.13 4.35 14.30
C ALA A 38 -5.20 3.26 14.21
N ASN A 39 -6.46 3.65 13.98
CA ASN A 39 -7.60 2.75 13.77
C ASN A 39 -7.76 2.37 12.29
N LEU A 40 -7.33 3.24 11.38
CA LEU A 40 -7.38 3.05 9.94
C LEU A 40 -6.07 3.56 9.33
N ILE A 41 -5.52 2.78 8.40
CA ILE A 41 -4.32 3.13 7.66
C ILE A 41 -4.68 3.10 6.17
N VAL A 42 -4.45 4.21 5.47
CA VAL A 42 -4.76 4.36 4.04
C VAL A 42 -3.46 4.52 3.27
N PHE A 43 -3.34 3.77 2.19
CA PHE A 43 -2.19 3.79 1.28
C PHE A 43 -2.55 4.45 -0.06
N PRO A 44 -1.56 5.00 -0.78
CA PRO A 44 -1.77 5.52 -2.13
C PRO A 44 -2.29 4.48 -3.13
N GLU A 45 -2.81 4.96 -4.26
CA GLU A 45 -3.13 4.12 -5.40
C GLU A 45 -1.91 3.30 -5.86
N CYS A 46 -2.14 2.04 -6.23
CA CYS A 46 -1.12 1.10 -6.70
C CYS A 46 0.13 1.03 -5.79
N SER A 47 -0.04 1.12 -4.47
CA SER A 47 1.08 1.13 -3.52
C SER A 47 1.99 -0.08 -3.59
N LEU A 48 1.48 -1.25 -3.98
CA LEU A 48 2.26 -2.48 -4.06
C LEU A 48 2.98 -2.63 -5.40
N THR A 49 2.32 -2.30 -6.51
CA THR A 49 2.81 -2.54 -7.87
C THR A 49 3.53 -1.34 -8.49
N GLY A 50 3.28 -0.13 -7.97
CA GLY A 50 3.61 1.12 -8.64
C GLY A 50 2.63 1.46 -9.76
N TYR A 51 2.70 2.70 -10.23
CA TYR A 51 1.80 3.27 -11.23
C TYR A 51 2.54 3.55 -12.55
N VAL A 52 1.79 3.84 -13.63
CA VAL A 52 2.31 4.15 -14.98
C VAL A 52 2.78 2.91 -15.77
N PHE A 53 1.93 1.90 -15.88
CA PHE A 53 2.11 0.83 -16.86
C PHE A 53 1.89 1.35 -18.29
N SER A 54 2.71 0.88 -19.22
CA SER A 54 2.67 1.21 -20.65
C SER A 54 1.58 0.45 -21.41
N SER A 55 1.10 -0.68 -20.87
CA SER A 55 0.01 -1.44 -21.48
C SER A 55 -0.77 -2.29 -20.47
N ARG A 56 -1.99 -2.68 -20.85
CA ARG A 56 -2.78 -3.65 -20.09
C ARG A 56 -2.06 -4.98 -19.93
N GLN A 57 -1.36 -5.45 -20.97
CA GLN A 57 -0.64 -6.73 -20.93
C GLN A 57 0.51 -6.70 -19.92
N GLU A 58 1.21 -5.57 -19.81
CA GLU A 58 2.27 -5.37 -18.83
C GLU A 58 1.70 -5.33 -17.40
N ALA A 59 0.61 -4.59 -17.19
CA ALA A 59 -0.04 -4.52 -15.88
C ALA A 59 -0.56 -5.89 -15.40
N LEU A 60 -1.06 -6.72 -16.30
CA LEU A 60 -1.60 -8.05 -15.98
C LEU A 60 -0.57 -8.98 -15.32
N SER A 61 0.72 -8.84 -15.66
CA SER A 61 1.79 -9.65 -15.04
C SER A 61 2.04 -9.31 -13.55
N PHE A 62 1.52 -8.19 -13.08
CA PHE A 62 1.64 -7.73 -11.68
C PHE A 62 0.29 -7.66 -10.97
N ALA A 63 -0.79 -8.03 -11.65
CA ALA A 63 -2.11 -8.11 -11.06
C ALA A 63 -2.28 -9.39 -10.26
N GLU A 64 -3.05 -9.30 -9.18
CA GLU A 64 -3.45 -10.44 -8.38
C GLU A 64 -4.97 -10.61 -8.47
N THR A 65 -5.45 -11.85 -8.30
CA THR A 65 -6.88 -12.10 -8.10
C THR A 65 -7.36 -11.45 -6.80
N ILE A 66 -8.67 -11.33 -6.59
CA ILE A 66 -9.20 -11.10 -5.24
C ILE A 66 -9.54 -12.50 -4.69
N PRO A 67 -9.03 -12.92 -3.52
CA PRO A 67 -8.33 -12.11 -2.50
C PRO A 67 -6.82 -11.91 -2.71
N GLY A 68 -6.23 -12.61 -3.66
CA GLY A 68 -4.82 -12.60 -4.05
C GLY A 68 -4.38 -14.03 -4.36
N PRO A 69 -3.07 -14.36 -4.33
CA PRO A 69 -2.64 -15.24 -3.25
C PRO A 69 -3.26 -14.84 -1.90
#